data_AF-A0A8J2V7I2-F1
#
_entry.id   AF-A0A8J2V7I2-F1
#
_cell.length_a   1.000
_cell.length_b   1.000
_cell.length_c   1.000
_cell.angle_alpha   90.00
_cell.angle_beta   90.00
_cell.angle_gamma   90.00
#
_symmetry.space_group_name_H-M   'P 1'
#
loop_
_entity.id
_entity.type
_entity.pdbx_description
1 polymer ?
#
loop_
_entity_poly.entity_id
_entity_poly.type
_entity_poly.pdbx_seq_one_letter_code
_entity_poly.pdbx_strand_id
1 'polypeptide(L)'
;MPVGQKIKKHLKARGISIKQFAEDLDENRSLVSNYLNDKSKPSVKFLYKTIAYFPDLDLNYLFRDHSEVSETAPVYETPPEKLIREIEERLNELKLQLNNKDL
;
A
#
# COMPACT_ATOMS: atom_id res chain seq x y z
N MET A 1 -8.30 -3.85 -10.50
CA MET A 1 -7.92 -3.17 -11.76
C MET A 1 -6.45 -2.81 -11.66
N PRO A 2 -5.59 -3.22 -12.59
CA PRO A 2 -4.15 -2.95 -12.50
C PRO A 2 -3.83 -1.45 -12.47
N VAL A 3 -2.73 -1.09 -11.81
CA VAL A 3 -2.25 0.30 -11.67
C VAL A 3 -2.20 1.01 -13.03
N GLY A 4 -1.63 0.36 -14.05
CA GLY A 4 -1.54 0.92 -15.40
C GLY A 4 -2.89 1.29 -16.00
N GLN A 5 -3.92 0.46 -15.79
CA GLN A 5 -5.28 0.74 -16.27
C GLN A 5 -5.95 1.86 -15.48
N LYS A 6 -5.70 1.97 -14.18
CA LYS A 6 -6.18 3.09 -13.34
C LYS A 6 -5.60 4.42 -13.83
N ILE A 7 -4.29 4.48 -14.11
CA ILE A 7 -3.64 5.65 -14.71
C ILE A 7 -4.24 5.96 -16.09
N LYS A 8 -4.44 4.94 -16.94
CA LYS A 8 -5.06 5.09 -18.26
C LYS A 8 -6.48 5.67 -18.19
N LYS A 9 -7.27 5.26 -17.20
CA LYS A 9 -8.61 5.82 -16.93
C LYS A 9 -8.51 7.29 -16.52
N HIS A 10 -7.52 7.62 -15.70
CA HIS A 10 -7.27 8.99 -15.23
C HIS A 10 -6.89 9.95 -16.36
N LEU A 11 -6.08 9.47 -17.32
CA LEU A 11 -5.74 10.20 -18.55
C LEU A 11 -6.98 10.49 -19.41
N LYS A 12 -7.80 9.46 -19.65
CA LYS A 12 -9.04 9.59 -20.42
C LYS A 12 -10.00 10.61 -19.81
N ALA A 13 -10.15 10.62 -18.48
CA ALA A 13 -11.02 11.56 -17.78
C ALA A 13 -10.61 13.03 -17.97
N ARG A 14 -9.34 13.30 -18.26
CA ARG A 14 -8.80 14.64 -18.51
C ARG A 14 -8.57 14.95 -19.99
N GLY A 15 -8.94 14.04 -20.90
CA GLY A 15 -8.70 14.21 -22.34
C GLY A 15 -7.22 14.16 -22.74
N ILE A 16 -6.33 13.66 -21.87
CA ILE A 16 -4.89 13.62 -22.13
C ILE A 16 -4.55 12.38 -22.97
N SER A 17 -3.86 12.59 -24.09
CA SER A 17 -3.41 11.49 -24.95
C SER A 17 -2.19 10.78 -24.38
N ILE A 18 -2.01 9.49 -24.70
CA ILE A 18 -0.81 8.73 -24.30
C ILE A 18 0.47 9.37 -24.87
N LYS A 19 0.37 9.98 -26.06
CA LYS A 19 1.50 10.67 -26.69
C LYS A 19 1.91 11.88 -25.84
N GLN A 20 0.96 12.76 -25.54
CA GLN A 20 1.19 13.94 -24.72
C GLN A 20 1.73 13.58 -23.34
N PHE A 21 1.13 12.59 -22.68
CA PHE A 21 1.60 12.13 -21.38
C PHE A 21 3.03 11.61 -21.42
N ALA A 22 3.41 10.83 -22.45
CA ALA A 22 4.77 10.35 -22.59
C ALA A 22 5.78 11.50 -22.83
N GLU A 23 5.40 12.50 -23.62
CA GLU A 23 6.19 13.71 -23.87
C GLU A 23 6.39 14.52 -22.59
N ASP A 24 5.32 14.76 -21.83
CA ASP A 24 5.36 15.53 -20.58
C ASP A 24 6.22 14.83 -19.50
N LEU A 25 6.26 13.49 -19.52
CA LEU A 25 7.07 12.71 -18.59
C LEU A 25 8.53 12.56 -19.06
N ASP A 26 8.89 13.00 -20.26
CA ASP A 26 10.18 12.68 -20.91
C ASP A 26 10.44 11.16 -20.86
N GLU A 27 9.47 10.39 -21.36
CA GLU A 27 9.50 8.93 -21.40
C GLU A 27 9.14 8.40 -22.80
N ASN A 28 9.63 7.21 -23.14
CA ASN A 28 9.33 6.60 -24.43
C ASN A 28 7.83 6.24 -24.54
N ARG A 29 7.14 6.72 -25.57
CA ARG A 29 5.71 6.46 -25.80
C ARG A 29 5.34 4.97 -25.80
N SER A 30 6.19 4.10 -26.36
CA SER A 30 5.95 2.66 -26.37
C SER A 30 6.06 2.06 -24.97
N LEU A 31 7.02 2.53 -24.17
CA LEU A 31 7.17 2.11 -22.77
C LEU A 31 5.96 2.53 -21.93
N VAL A 32 5.55 3.80 -22.05
CA VAL A 32 4.34 4.33 -21.40
C VAL A 32 3.11 3.53 -21.82
N SER A 33 2.95 3.26 -23.11
CA SER A 33 1.86 2.42 -23.61
C SER A 33 1.87 1.01 -23.02
N ASN A 34 3.05 0.39 -22.86
CA ASN A 34 3.16 -0.92 -22.24
C ASN A 34 2.74 -0.89 -20.78
N TYR A 35 3.16 0.12 -20.01
CA TYR A 35 2.70 0.31 -18.62
C TYR A 35 1.19 0.50 -18.53
N LEU A 36 0.61 1.38 -19.35
CA LEU A 36 -0.83 1.69 -19.32
C LEU A 36 -1.72 0.52 -19.76
N ASN A 37 -1.18 -0.39 -20.57
CA ASN A 37 -1.87 -1.59 -21.03
C ASN A 37 -1.49 -2.85 -20.24
N ASP A 38 -0.79 -2.70 -19.11
CA ASP A 38 -0.39 -3.80 -18.23
C ASP A 38 0.48 -4.88 -18.92
N LYS A 39 1.22 -4.49 -19.97
CA LYS A 39 2.18 -5.36 -20.66
C LYS A 39 3.53 -5.43 -19.94
N SER A 40 3.80 -4.46 -19.07
CA SER A 40 4.98 -4.40 -18.22
C SER A 40 4.66 -3.68 -16.92
N LYS A 41 5.37 -4.04 -15.84
CA LYS A 41 5.22 -3.36 -14.55
C LYS A 41 5.80 -1.94 -14.63
N PRO A 42 5.05 -0.89 -14.23
CA PRO A 42 5.57 0.46 -14.12
C PRO A 42 6.78 0.52 -13.20
N SER A 43 7.82 1.26 -13.60
CA SER A 43 8.97 1.51 -12.72
C SER A 43 8.61 2.49 -11.61
N VAL A 44 9.32 2.44 -10.49
CA VAL A 44 9.16 3.41 -9.40
C VAL A 44 9.38 4.85 -9.89
N LYS A 45 10.37 5.07 -10.77
CA LYS A 45 10.63 6.38 -11.39
C LYS A 45 9.43 6.88 -12.21
N PHE A 46 8.81 6.00 -13.01
CA PHE A 46 7.62 6.34 -13.77
C PHE A 46 6.44 6.67 -12.85
N LEU A 47 6.26 5.92 -11.77
CA LEU A 47 5.21 6.19 -10.79
C LEU A 47 5.42 7.55 -10.11
N TYR A 48 6.64 7.89 -9.69
CA TYR A 48 6.95 9.22 -9.14
C TYR A 48 6.62 10.35 -10.12
N LYS A 49 7.05 10.23 -11.39
CA LYS A 49 6.71 11.20 -12.43
C LYS A 49 5.19 11.32 -12.63
N THR A 50 4.48 10.20 -12.59
CA THR A 50 3.01 10.16 -12.73
C THR A 50 2.31 10.88 -11.58
N ILE A 51 2.75 10.65 -10.34
CA ILE A 51 2.19 11.31 -9.14
C ILE A 51 2.50 12.81 -9.15
N ALA A 52 3.71 13.19 -9.56
CA ALA A 52 4.07 14.60 -9.72
C ALA A 52 3.23 15.30 -10.81
N TYR A 53 2.91 14.59 -11.90
CA TYR A 53 2.06 15.08 -12.98
C TYR A 53 0.58 15.19 -12.58
N PHE A 54 0.11 14.32 -11.67
CA PHE A 54 -1.25 14.36 -11.12
C PHE A 54 -1.24 14.51 -9.60
N PRO A 55 -1.07 15.74 -9.07
CA PRO A 55 -1.05 15.98 -7.63
C PRO A 55 -2.34 15.58 -6.91
N ASP A 56 -3.45 15.49 -7.64
CA ASP A 56 -4.78 15.11 -7.16
C ASP A 56 -5.07 13.60 -7.28
N LEU A 57 -4.12 12.82 -7.82
CA LEU A 57 -4.26 11.37 -7.95
C LEU A 57 -3.98 10.68 -6.61
N ASP A 58 -5.04 10.13 -6.01
CA ASP A 58 -4.94 9.36 -4.77
C ASP A 58 -4.11 8.07 -4.96
N LEU A 59 -3.05 7.94 -4.15
CA LEU A 59 -2.21 6.74 -4.11
C LEU A 59 -2.99 5.51 -3.66
N ASN A 60 -3.93 5.67 -2.71
CA ASN A 60 -4.78 4.56 -2.31
C ASN A 60 -5.62 4.11 -3.48
N TYR A 61 -6.19 5.02 -4.27
CA TYR A 61 -6.88 4.63 -5.48
C TYR A 61 -5.98 3.82 -6.44
N LEU A 62 -4.72 4.22 -6.65
CA LEU A 62 -3.79 3.50 -7.53
C LEU A 62 -3.46 2.09 -7.03
N PHE A 63 -3.11 1.95 -5.74
CA PHE A 63 -2.51 0.72 -5.22
C PHE A 63 -3.45 -0.16 -4.40
N ARG A 64 -4.61 0.35 -4.00
CA ARG A 64 -5.62 -0.48 -3.31
C ARG A 64 -6.16 -1.48 -4.31
N ASP A 65 -5.73 -2.72 -4.15
CA ASP A 65 -6.46 -3.86 -4.67
C ASP A 65 -7.60 -4.17 -3.71
N HIS A 66 -8.76 -4.54 -4.25
CA HIS A 66 -9.85 -5.13 -3.46
C HIS A 66 -9.52 -6.58 -3.07
N SER A 67 -8.26 -7.00 -3.16
CA SER A 67 -7.80 -8.17 -2.42
C SER A 67 -8.01 -7.83 -0.97
N GLU A 68 -9.02 -8.46 -0.36
CA GLU A 68 -9.05 -8.71 1.07
C GLU A 68 -7.61 -8.95 1.51
N VAL A 69 -7.17 -8.19 2.51
CA VAL A 69 -5.88 -8.43 3.12
C VAL A 69 -5.95 -9.89 3.56
N SER A 70 -5.31 -10.78 2.82
CA SER A 70 -5.16 -12.17 3.21
C SER A 70 -4.09 -12.18 4.28
N GLU A 71 -4.39 -11.56 5.42
CA GLU A 71 -3.79 -11.93 6.68
C GLU A 71 -4.16 -13.41 6.86
N THR A 72 -3.29 -14.30 6.40
CA THR A 72 -3.23 -15.62 7.00
C THR A 72 -3.13 -15.35 8.50
N ALA A 73 -4.04 -15.95 9.27
CA ALA A 73 -4.13 -15.76 10.72
C ALA A 73 -2.72 -15.59 11.32
N PRO A 74 -2.49 -14.61 12.21
CA PRO A 74 -1.17 -14.28 12.71
C PRO A 74 -0.46 -15.57 13.15
N VAL A 75 0.63 -15.92 12.46
CA VAL A 75 1.52 -17.00 12.88
C VAL A 75 2.30 -16.45 14.05
N TYR A 76 1.75 -16.60 15.25
CA TYR A 76 2.46 -16.22 16.45
C TYR A 76 3.71 -17.10 16.59
N GLU A 77 4.89 -16.48 16.69
CA GLU A 77 6.14 -17.21 16.96
C GLU A 77 6.10 -17.97 18.30
N THR A 78 5.21 -17.54 19.20
CA THR A 78 4.90 -18.20 20.47
C THR A 78 3.45 -18.68 20.47
N PRO A 79 3.18 -19.91 20.93
CA PRO A 79 1.81 -20.39 21.07
C PRO A 79 0.97 -19.38 21.88
N PRO A 80 -0.25 -19.04 21.44
CA PRO A 80 -1.12 -18.09 22.14
C PRO A 80 -1.28 -18.39 23.63
N GLU A 81 -1.26 -19.67 24.02
CA GLU A 81 -1.36 -20.14 25.40
C GLU A 81 -0.16 -19.69 26.25
N LYS A 82 1.03 -19.64 25.66
CA LYS A 82 2.24 -19.14 26.32
C LYS A 82 2.18 -17.63 26.53
N LEU A 83 1.68 -16.90 25.53
CA LEU A 83 1.50 -15.45 25.61
C LEU A 83 0.46 -15.08 26.69
N ILE A 84 -0.67 -15.80 26.73
CA ILE A 84 -1.70 -15.59 27.76
C ILE A 84 -1.11 -15.79 29.16
N ARG A 85 -0.37 -16.89 29.38
CA ARG A 85 0.26 -17.15 30.68
C ARG A 85 1.22 -16.05 31.10
N GLU A 86 2.08 -15.57 30.20
CA GLU A 86 3.03 -14.49 30.52
C GLU A 86 2.32 -13.18 30.85
N ILE A 87 1.22 -12.87 30.15
CA ILE A 87 0.40 -11.69 30.44
C ILE A 87 -0.24 -11.81 31.83
N GLU A 88 -0.78 -12.97 32.18
CA GLU A 88 -1.38 -13.22 33.50
C GLU A 88 -0.36 -13.10 34.64
N GLU A 89 0.85 -13.63 34.46
CA GLU A 89 1.96 -13.51 35.41
C GLU A 89 2.33 -12.04 35.65
N ARG A 90 2.55 -11.28 34.58
CA ARG A 90 2.84 -9.84 34.68
C ARG A 90 1.70 -9.05 35.32
N LEU A 91 0.45 -9.38 35.01
CA LEU A 91 -0.71 -8.73 35.63
C LEU A 91 -0.77 -8.99 37.15
N ASN A 92 -0.43 -10.20 37.60
CA ASN A 92 -0.38 -10.53 39.01
C ASN A 92 0.74 -9.78 39.74
N GLU A 93 1.92 -9.69 39.15
CA GLU A 93 3.03 -8.90 39.70
C GLU A 93 2.66 -7.43 39.87
N LEU A 94 2.03 -6.83 38.86
CA LEU A 94 1.57 -5.44 38.91
C LEU A 94 0.54 -5.22 40.02
N LYS A 95 -0.41 -6.15 40.20
CA LYS A 95 -1.40 -6.08 41.29
C LYS A 95 -0.75 -6.17 42.67
N LEU A 96 0.24 -7.04 42.84
CA LEU A 96 0.99 -7.16 44.09
C LEU A 96 1.78 -5.87 44.40
N GLN A 97 2.42 -5.27 43.38
CA GLN A 97 3.13 -4.01 43.53
C GLN A 97 2.19 -2.85 43.91
N LEU A 98 0.96 -2.82 43.40
CA LEU A 98 -0.03 -1.81 43.77
C LEU A 98 -0.50 -1.99 45.22
N ASN A 99 -0.84 -3.21 45.65
CA ASN A 99 -1.29 -3.48 47.02
C ASN A 99 -0.19 -3.22 48.07
N ASN A 100 1.09 -3.43 47.72
CA ASN A 100 2.21 -3.18 48.62
C ASN A 100 2.60 -1.70 48.73
N LYS A 101 1.95 -0.81 47.97
CA LYS A 101 2.23 0.64 47.96
C LYS A 101 1.35 1.45 48.92
N ASP A 102 0.38 0.79 49.57
CA ASP A 102 -0.59 1.38 50.51
C ASP A 102 -0.22 1.14 52.00
N LEU A 103 1.04 0.83 52.31
CA LEU A 103 1.59 0.65 53.68
C LEU A 103 2.69 1.68 54.00
#